data_AF-A0A257V984-F1
#
_entry.id   AF-A0A257V984-F1
#
_cell.length_a   1.000
_cell.length_b   1.000
_cell.length_c   1.000
_cell.angle_alpha   90.00
_cell.angle_beta   90.00
_cell.angle_gamma   90.00
#
_symmetry.space_group_name_H-M   'P 1'
#
loop_
_entity.id
_entity.type
_entity.pdbx_description
1 polymer ?
#
loop_
_entity_poly.entity_id
_entity_poly.type
_entity_poly.pdbx_seq_one_letter_code
_entity_poly.pdbx_strand_id
1 'polypeptide(L)'
;MKITATEEYGMRCMLQLALRPGHTVSLSELAGAEGIAVPFAAKVLIRLRQAGLVTATRGRHGGYVLAAPPEQITVARILEVLGKPLFDSGFCLQHRSPDASDCSRLTDCSLRPVWAHLDALLKRVFEHTTLADLTAGERLTDKHLQERWPLIVPQGRGSGTGAGGPRERGTQ
;
A
#
# COMPACT_ATOMS: atom_id res chain seq x y z
N MET A 1 2.42 9.67 4.37
CA MET A 1 2.64 8.93 3.12
C MET A 1 2.07 9.64 1.91
N LYS A 2 2.67 9.48 0.72
CA LYS A 2 1.96 9.58 -0.57
C LYS A 2 1.84 8.18 -1.18
N ILE A 3 0.65 7.78 -1.60
CA ILE A 3 0.43 6.50 -2.28
C ILE A 3 0.50 6.75 -3.79
N THR A 4 1.54 6.21 -4.41
CA THR A 4 1.72 6.18 -5.86
C THR A 4 1.61 4.74 -6.36
N ALA A 5 1.79 4.54 -7.67
CA ALA A 5 1.86 3.20 -8.24
C ALA A 5 2.96 2.32 -7.59
N THR A 6 4.07 2.91 -7.13
CA THR A 6 5.15 2.14 -6.50
C THR A 6 4.71 1.51 -5.19
N GLU A 7 4.04 2.28 -4.33
CA GLU A 7 3.52 1.81 -3.04
C GLU A 7 2.39 0.80 -3.25
N GLU A 8 1.43 1.10 -4.13
CA GLU A 8 0.29 0.22 -4.42
C GLU A 8 0.75 -1.13 -4.96
N TYR A 9 1.56 -1.16 -6.02
CA TYR A 9 2.01 -2.42 -6.60
C TYR A 9 3.01 -3.16 -5.71
N GLY A 10 3.82 -2.46 -4.92
CA GLY A 10 4.67 -3.13 -3.95
C GLY A 10 3.89 -3.78 -2.81
N MET A 11 2.84 -3.13 -2.31
CA MET A 11 1.90 -3.73 -1.35
C MET A 11 1.24 -4.97 -1.93
N ARG A 12 0.76 -4.91 -3.18
CA ARG A 12 0.16 -6.05 -3.87
C ARG A 12 1.13 -7.21 -4.06
N CYS A 13 2.37 -6.95 -4.48
CA CYS A 13 3.39 -7.99 -4.54
C CYS A 13 3.65 -8.63 -3.17
N MET A 14 3.70 -7.85 -2.09
CA MET A 14 3.84 -8.38 -0.73
C MET A 14 2.63 -9.24 -0.32
N LEU A 15 1.41 -8.84 -0.70
CA LEU A 15 0.20 -9.61 -0.47
C LEU A 15 0.20 -10.94 -1.25
N GLN A 16 0.68 -10.95 -2.50
CA GLN A 16 0.84 -12.17 -3.30
C GLN A 16 1.80 -13.18 -2.63
N LEU A 17 2.82 -12.69 -1.93
CA LEU A 17 3.73 -13.54 -1.15
C LEU A 17 3.08 -14.01 0.15
N ALA A 18 2.32 -13.15 0.83
CA ALA A 18 1.60 -13.48 2.06
C ALA A 18 0.51 -14.55 1.83
N LEU A 19 -0.15 -14.53 0.68
CA LEU A 19 -1.16 -15.53 0.28
C LEU A 19 -0.56 -16.90 -0.07
N ARG A 20 0.76 -17.00 -0.21
CA ARG A 20 1.48 -18.23 -0.55
C ARG A 20 2.61 -18.51 0.46
N PRO A 21 2.30 -18.65 1.75
CA PRO A 21 3.32 -18.80 2.79
C PRO A 21 4.19 -20.04 2.53
N GLY A 22 5.51 -19.88 2.67
CA GLY A 22 6.47 -20.97 2.46
C GLY A 22 6.77 -21.30 0.98
N HIS A 23 6.07 -20.69 0.03
CA HIS A 23 6.34 -20.87 -1.39
C HIS A 23 7.20 -19.74 -1.95
N THR A 24 8.17 -20.10 -2.79
CA THR A 24 8.95 -19.13 -3.55
C THR A 24 8.15 -18.75 -4.81
N VAL A 25 7.93 -17.46 -5.03
CA VAL A 25 7.18 -16.95 -6.19
C VAL A 25 8.14 -16.21 -7.12
N SER A 26 8.18 -16.59 -8.39
CA SER A 26 9.10 -15.96 -9.35
C SER A 26 8.70 -14.50 -9.62
N LEU A 27 9.69 -13.73 -10.08
CA LEU A 27 9.46 -12.33 -10.48
C LEU A 27 8.39 -12.22 -11.58
N SER A 28 8.40 -13.13 -12.55
CA SER A 28 7.43 -13.13 -13.66
C SER A 28 6.02 -13.47 -13.19
N GLU A 29 5.87 -14.38 -12.22
CA GLU A 29 4.57 -14.69 -11.62
C GLU A 29 4.02 -13.50 -10.84
N LEU A 30 4.85 -12.82 -10.03
CA LEU A 30 4.43 -11.61 -9.31
C LEU A 30 4.02 -10.49 -10.27
N ALA A 31 4.81 -10.25 -11.32
CA ALA A 31 4.52 -9.24 -12.32
C ALA A 31 3.23 -9.57 -13.09
N GLY A 32 3.05 -10.83 -13.48
CA GLY A 32 1.85 -11.31 -14.18
C GLY A 32 0.59 -11.24 -13.32
N ALA A 33 0.67 -11.62 -12.06
CA ALA A 33 -0.46 -11.56 -11.12
C ALA A 33 -0.99 -10.13 -10.91
N GLU A 34 -0.09 -9.14 -10.93
CA GLU A 34 -0.44 -7.73 -10.73
C GLU A 34 -0.59 -6.92 -12.03
N GLY A 35 -0.40 -7.55 -13.19
CA GLY A 35 -0.51 -6.88 -14.49
C GLY A 35 0.52 -5.77 -14.71
N ILE A 36 1.72 -5.91 -14.12
CA ILE A 36 2.80 -4.92 -14.20
C ILE A 36 3.99 -5.43 -15.01
N ALA A 37 4.79 -4.49 -15.52
CA ALA A 37 6.00 -4.85 -16.23
C ALA A 37 7.05 -5.49 -15.29
N VAL A 38 7.67 -6.59 -15.74
CA VAL A 38 8.71 -7.32 -14.99
C VAL A 38 9.84 -6.41 -14.48
N PRO A 39 10.39 -5.45 -15.26
CA PRO A 39 11.42 -4.54 -14.75
C PRO A 39 10.93 -3.63 -13.61
N PHE A 40 9.65 -3.25 -13.64
CA PHE A 40 9.05 -2.44 -12.58
C PHE A 40 8.89 -3.25 -11.29
N ALA A 41 8.34 -4.47 -11.38
CA ALA A 41 8.28 -5.40 -10.26
C ALA A 41 9.67 -5.66 -9.66
N ALA A 42 10.69 -5.83 -10.51
CA ALA A 42 12.06 -6.05 -10.07
C ALA A 42 12.60 -4.86 -9.25
N LYS A 43 12.39 -3.63 -9.74
CA LYS A 43 12.80 -2.40 -9.05
C LYS A 43 12.17 -2.30 -7.65
N VAL A 44 10.89 -2.64 -7.54
CA VAL A 44 10.16 -2.63 -6.25
C VAL A 44 10.70 -3.72 -5.32
N LEU A 45 10.81 -4.95 -5.78
CA LEU A 45 11.26 -6.09 -4.97
C LEU A 45 12.72 -5.98 -4.52
N ILE A 46 13.59 -5.33 -5.30
CA ILE A 46 14.97 -5.04 -4.87
C ILE A 46 14.98 -4.17 -3.61
N ARG A 47 14.15 -3.11 -3.56
CA ARG A 47 14.05 -2.23 -2.39
C ARG A 47 13.53 -2.99 -1.17
N LEU A 48 12.49 -3.79 -1.36
CA LEU A 48 11.91 -4.64 -0.30
C LEU A 48 12.92 -5.68 0.21
N ARG A 49 13.72 -6.27 -0.68
CA ARG A 49 14.79 -7.20 -0.31
C ARG A 49 15.89 -6.52 0.50
N GLN A 50 16.32 -5.33 0.07
CA GLN A 50 17.34 -4.54 0.78
C GLN A 50 16.88 -4.15 2.19
N ALA A 51 15.58 -3.92 2.38
CA ALA A 51 14.98 -3.66 3.68
C ALA A 51 14.70 -4.92 4.52
N GLY A 52 15.05 -6.12 4.01
CA GLY A 52 14.82 -7.38 4.72
C GLY A 52 13.36 -7.74 4.87
N LEU A 53 12.48 -7.29 3.97
CA LEU A 53 11.05 -7.65 3.95
C LEU A 53 10.78 -8.91 3.12
N VAL A 54 11.63 -9.16 2.13
CA VAL A 54 11.61 -10.38 1.32
C VAL A 54 13.01 -10.97 1.23
N THR A 55 13.09 -12.28 1.09
CA THR A 55 14.32 -12.97 0.68
C THR A 55 14.19 -13.40 -0.77
N ALA A 56 15.33 -13.54 -1.46
CA ALA A 56 15.36 -13.94 -2.86
C ALA A 56 16.28 -15.13 -3.07
N THR A 57 15.78 -16.20 -3.68
CA THR A 57 16.56 -17.38 -4.04
C THR A 57 16.93 -17.30 -5.51
N ARG A 58 18.19 -17.64 -5.84
CA ARG A 58 18.66 -17.70 -7.24
C ARG A 58 18.42 -19.08 -7.85
N GLY A 59 18.44 -19.17 -9.18
CA GLY A 59 18.36 -20.43 -9.94
C GLY A 59 17.03 -20.63 -10.67
N ARG A 60 16.88 -21.81 -11.28
CA ARG A 60 15.73 -22.17 -12.14
C ARG A 60 14.39 -22.21 -11.40
N HIS A 61 14.43 -22.39 -10.08
CA HIS A 61 13.27 -22.29 -9.16
C HIS A 61 13.41 -21.09 -8.20
N GLY A 62 14.19 -20.09 -8.61
CA GLY A 62 14.40 -18.87 -7.84
C GLY A 62 13.17 -17.97 -7.83
N GLY A 63 13.15 -17.01 -6.92
CA GLY A 63 12.03 -16.10 -6.72
C GLY A 63 12.11 -15.41 -5.37
N TYR A 64 10.97 -14.92 -4.90
CA TYR A 64 10.84 -14.17 -3.66
C TYR A 64 9.93 -14.90 -2.68
N VAL A 65 10.22 -14.73 -1.39
CA VAL A 65 9.36 -15.16 -0.27
C VAL A 65 9.48 -14.10 0.84
N LEU A 66 8.46 -13.98 1.70
CA LEU A 66 8.53 -13.09 2.86
C LEU A 66 9.72 -13.45 3.76
N ALA A 67 10.37 -12.44 4.32
CA ALA A 67 11.48 -12.63 5.24
C ALA A 67 11.04 -12.88 6.70
N ALA A 68 9.76 -12.68 7.00
CA ALA A 68 9.13 -12.90 8.29
C ALA A 68 7.66 -13.34 8.10
N PRO A 69 7.01 -13.92 9.12
CA PRO A 69 5.58 -14.20 9.09
C PRO A 69 4.75 -12.94 8.78
N PRO A 70 3.63 -13.05 8.04
CA PRO A 70 2.82 -11.90 7.61
C PRO A 70 2.26 -11.08 8.79
N GLU A 71 2.11 -11.68 9.97
CA GLU A 71 1.69 -11.02 11.22
C GLU A 71 2.75 -10.05 11.77
N GLN A 72 4.01 -10.21 11.37
CA GLN A 72 5.14 -9.37 11.81
C GLN A 72 5.50 -8.26 10.80
N ILE A 73 4.85 -8.24 9.64
CA ILE A 73 5.11 -7.28 8.58
C ILE A 73 3.94 -6.29 8.53
N THR A 74 4.17 -5.08 9.02
CA THR A 74 3.17 -4.00 9.00
C THR A 74 3.14 -3.30 7.65
N VAL A 75 1.98 -2.72 7.32
CA VAL A 75 1.82 -1.83 6.16
C VAL A 75 2.80 -0.65 6.26
N ALA A 76 3.01 -0.10 7.47
CA ALA A 76 3.96 0.98 7.70
C ALA A 76 5.37 0.62 7.22
N ARG A 77 5.87 -0.56 7.59
CA ARG A 77 7.23 -1.00 7.23
C ARG A 77 7.40 -1.15 5.72
N ILE A 78 6.36 -1.58 5.00
CA ILE A 78 6.40 -1.68 3.53
C ILE A 78 6.39 -0.27 2.91
N LEU A 79 5.50 0.61 3.37
CA LEU A 79 5.34 1.96 2.83
C LEU A 79 6.54 2.87 3.13
N GLU A 80 7.21 2.70 4.26
CA GLU A 80 8.46 3.39 4.59
C GLU A 80 9.59 3.05 3.62
N VAL A 81 9.63 1.80 3.13
CA VAL A 81 10.64 1.34 2.17
C VAL A 81 10.33 1.86 0.77
N LEU A 82 9.05 1.90 0.39
CA LEU A 82 8.62 2.19 -0.97
C LEU A 82 8.38 3.68 -1.23
N GLY A 83 7.88 4.40 -0.23
CA GLY A 83 7.41 5.76 -0.38
C GLY A 83 8.14 6.77 0.49
N LYS A 84 7.48 7.91 0.64
CA LYS A 84 7.92 9.03 1.47
C LYS A 84 6.82 9.39 2.47
N PRO A 85 7.16 9.94 3.63
CA PRO A 85 6.18 10.50 4.56
C PRO A 85 5.32 11.57 3.89
N LEU A 86 4.15 11.85 4.46
CA LEU A 86 3.22 12.87 3.93
C LEU A 86 3.82 14.23 4.24
N PHE A 87 4.36 14.32 5.46
CA PHE A 87 4.95 15.50 6.02
C PHE A 87 6.25 15.13 6.71
N ASP A 88 7.31 15.87 6.40
CA ASP A 88 8.60 15.82 7.08
C ASP A 88 9.17 17.24 7.22
N SER A 89 10.35 17.37 7.84
CA SER A 89 11.01 18.67 8.01
C SER A 89 11.35 19.37 6.69
N GLY A 90 11.49 18.62 5.60
CA GLY A 90 11.75 19.15 4.26
C GLY A 90 10.50 19.61 3.52
N PHE A 91 9.29 19.23 3.95
CA PHE A 91 8.04 19.55 3.26
C PHE A 91 7.85 21.05 3.05
N CYS A 92 8.11 21.87 4.09
CA CYS A 92 7.99 23.33 3.98
C CYS A 92 9.01 23.94 3.00
N LEU A 93 10.22 23.38 2.92
CA LEU A 93 11.26 23.83 1.99
C LEU A 93 10.92 23.46 0.54
N GLN A 94 10.24 22.34 0.31
CA GLN A 94 9.79 21.93 -1.04
C GLN A 94 8.66 22.79 -1.58
N HIS A 95 7.87 23.42 -0.71
CA HIS A 95 6.70 24.23 -1.07
C HIS A 95 6.90 25.74 -0.80
N ARG A 96 8.16 26.17 -0.62
CA ARG A 96 8.49 27.59 -0.52
C ARG A 96 8.37 28.26 -1.88
N SER A 97 8.30 29.60 -1.90
CA SER A 97 8.40 30.34 -3.16
C SER A 97 9.73 30.01 -3.85
N PRO A 98 9.76 29.77 -5.18
CA PRO A 98 10.98 29.39 -5.90
C PRO A 98 12.18 30.30 -5.59
N ASP A 99 11.91 31.59 -5.41
CA ASP A 99 12.92 32.64 -5.24
C ASP A 99 13.32 32.91 -3.77
N ALA A 100 12.65 32.31 -2.79
CA ALA A 100 12.94 32.54 -1.37
C ALA A 100 13.86 31.44 -0.80
N SER A 101 14.87 31.77 0.02
CA SER A 101 15.71 30.73 0.67
C SER A 101 14.91 29.80 1.59
N ASP A 102 13.88 30.36 2.24
CA ASP A 102 13.06 29.70 3.25
C ASP A 102 11.56 29.83 2.99
N CYS A 103 10.78 29.06 3.74
CA CYS A 103 9.33 29.19 3.76
C CYS A 103 8.92 30.53 4.39
N SER A 104 8.00 31.27 3.76
CA SER A 104 7.47 32.55 4.27
C SER A 104 6.71 32.44 5.60
N ARG A 105 6.43 31.20 6.05
CA ARG A 105 5.75 30.86 7.31
C ARG A 105 6.67 30.03 8.22
N LEU A 106 7.98 30.29 8.22
CA LEU A 106 8.96 29.50 8.97
C LEU A 106 8.67 29.49 10.48
N THR A 107 8.30 30.63 11.06
CA THR A 107 8.13 30.78 12.52
C THR A 107 6.69 30.62 12.99
N ASP A 108 5.69 30.99 12.17
CA ASP A 108 4.28 30.96 12.54
C ASP A 108 3.42 30.38 11.41
N CYS A 109 3.26 29.05 11.43
CA CYS A 109 2.46 28.30 10.46
C CYS A 109 1.49 27.37 11.18
N SER A 110 0.24 27.81 11.34
CA SER A 110 -0.83 27.00 11.96
C SER A 110 -1.14 25.72 11.18
N LEU A 111 -0.71 25.60 9.92
CA LEU A 111 -0.87 24.38 9.13
C LEU A 111 0.17 23.30 9.47
N ARG A 112 1.37 23.68 9.95
CA ARG A 112 2.42 22.73 10.32
C ARG A 112 1.95 21.67 11.33
N PRO A 113 1.31 22.04 12.47
CA PRO A 113 0.79 21.05 13.40
C PRO A 113 -0.32 20.20 12.75
N VAL A 114 -1.17 20.75 11.88
CA VAL A 114 -2.21 19.97 11.18
C VAL A 114 -1.58 18.86 10.33
N TRP A 115 -0.55 19.18 9.53
CA TRP A 115 0.14 18.19 8.70
C TRP A 115 0.88 17.14 9.53
N ALA A 116 1.54 17.55 10.61
CA ALA A 116 2.22 16.63 11.51
C ALA A 116 1.24 15.65 12.17
N HIS A 117 0.07 16.11 12.62
CA HIS A 117 -0.96 15.24 13.19
C HIS A 117 -1.55 14.30 12.15
N LEU A 118 -1.80 14.77 10.92
CA LEU A 118 -2.29 13.92 9.84
C LEU A 118 -1.30 12.81 9.48
N ASP A 119 0.00 13.12 9.36
CA ASP A 119 1.04 12.11 9.10
C ASP A 119 1.13 11.09 10.25
N ALA A 120 1.05 11.55 11.50
CA ALA A 120 1.04 10.67 12.68
C ALA A 120 -0.19 9.75 12.72
N LEU A 121 -1.38 10.26 12.38
CA LEU A 121 -2.60 9.44 12.30
C LEU A 121 -2.48 8.37 11.21
N LEU A 122 -2.00 8.75 10.02
CA LEU A 122 -1.78 7.81 8.93
C LEU A 122 -0.78 6.71 9.34
N LYS A 123 0.37 7.09 9.91
CA LYS A 123 1.37 6.14 10.40
C LYS A 123 0.77 5.16 11.40
N ARG A 124 -0.02 5.64 12.35
CA ARG A 124 -0.70 4.80 13.33
C ARG A 124 -1.64 3.77 12.70
N VAL A 125 -2.39 4.14 11.66
CA VAL A 125 -3.22 3.16 10.92
C VAL A 125 -2.33 2.08 10.30
N PHE A 126 -1.27 2.47 9.62
CA PHE A 126 -0.39 1.55 8.91
C PHE A 126 0.48 0.68 9.83
N GLU A 127 0.86 1.18 11.01
CA GLU A 127 1.61 0.45 12.02
C GLU A 127 0.79 -0.67 12.67
N HIS A 128 -0.53 -0.46 12.78
CA HIS A 128 -1.46 -1.43 13.36
C HIS A 128 -2.22 -2.25 12.33
N THR A 129 -1.78 -2.25 11.07
CA THR A 129 -2.28 -3.11 10.00
C THR A 129 -1.13 -3.97 9.49
N THR A 130 -1.29 -5.28 9.52
CA THR A 130 -0.29 -6.27 9.09
C THR A 130 -0.65 -6.88 7.74
N LEU A 131 0.30 -7.56 7.07
CA LEU A 131 -0.02 -8.33 5.88
C LEU A 131 -1.05 -9.43 6.19
N ALA A 132 -0.99 -10.04 7.37
CA ALA A 132 -1.96 -11.06 7.78
C ALA A 132 -3.39 -10.49 7.79
N ASP A 133 -3.58 -9.28 8.30
CA ASP A 133 -4.89 -8.61 8.31
C ASP A 133 -5.46 -8.46 6.89
N LEU A 134 -4.60 -8.22 5.90
CA LEU A 134 -4.99 -8.03 4.49
C LEU A 134 -5.29 -9.35 3.76
N THR A 135 -4.79 -10.49 4.24
CA THR A 135 -5.06 -11.80 3.60
C THR A 135 -6.50 -12.28 3.81
N ALA A 136 -7.23 -11.72 4.77
CA ALA A 136 -8.61 -12.09 5.08
C ALA A 136 -9.64 -11.64 4.02
N GLY A 137 -9.22 -10.85 3.03
CA GLY A 137 -10.06 -10.30 1.98
C GLY A 137 -10.75 -9.00 2.39
N GLU A 138 -11.30 -8.29 1.40
CA GLU A 138 -11.79 -6.91 1.54
C GLU A 138 -12.82 -6.75 2.66
N ARG A 139 -13.86 -7.60 2.69
CA ARG A 139 -14.95 -7.48 3.68
C ARG A 139 -14.47 -7.60 5.13
N LEU A 140 -13.58 -8.56 5.40
CA LEU A 140 -13.05 -8.77 6.75
C LEU A 140 -12.04 -7.70 7.12
N THR A 141 -11.21 -7.29 6.16
CA THR A 141 -10.27 -6.16 6.33
C THR A 141 -11.04 -4.88 6.69
N ASP A 142 -12.07 -4.54 5.92
CA ASP A 142 -12.94 -3.37 6.15
C ASP A 142 -13.56 -3.41 7.55
N LYS A 143 -14.11 -4.57 7.94
CA LYS A 143 -14.67 -4.76 9.28
C LYS A 143 -13.62 -4.50 10.40
N HIS A 144 -12.44 -5.09 10.29
CA HIS A 144 -11.37 -4.90 11.28
C HIS A 144 -10.90 -3.44 11.35
N LEU A 145 -10.80 -2.78 10.19
CA LEU A 145 -10.46 -1.36 10.11
C LEU A 145 -11.56 -0.48 10.72
N GLN A 146 -12.84 -0.81 10.53
CA GLN A 146 -13.93 -0.04 11.13
C GLN A 146 -13.99 -0.21 12.66
N GLU A 147 -13.73 -1.42 13.16
CA GLU A 147 -13.76 -1.72 14.60
C GLU A 147 -12.64 -1.00 15.37
N ARG A 148 -11.42 -0.98 14.80
CA ARG A 148 -10.27 -0.36 15.47
C ARG A 148 -10.13 1.13 15.14
N TRP A 149 -10.70 1.61 14.04
CA TRP A 149 -10.70 3.01 13.63
C TRP A 149 -12.12 3.40 13.16
N PRO A 150 -13.00 3.84 14.07
CA PRO A 150 -14.40 4.16 13.76
C PRO A 150 -14.52 5.49 13.00
N LEU A 151 -13.97 5.52 11.78
CA LEU A 151 -13.98 6.65 10.87
C LEU A 151 -15.23 6.56 9.98
N ILE A 152 -15.74 7.72 9.57
CA ILE A 152 -16.79 7.79 8.57
C ILE A 152 -16.12 7.68 7.20
N VAL A 153 -16.06 6.47 6.66
CA VAL A 153 -15.52 6.22 5.32
C VAL A 153 -16.69 6.24 4.31
N PRO A 154 -16.67 7.13 3.30
CA PRO A 154 -17.67 7.11 2.25
C PRO A 154 -17.56 5.78 1.48
N GLN A 155 -18.61 4.96 1.53
CA GLN A 155 -18.62 3.71 0.76
C GLN A 155 -18.64 4.04 -0.73
N GLY A 156 -17.53 3.74 -1.42
CA GLY A 156 -17.47 3.78 -2.88
C GLY A 156 -18.47 2.78 -3.45
N ARG A 157 -19.20 3.17 -4.50
CA ARG A 157 -20.20 2.32 -5.19
C ARG A 157 -19.63 0.93 -5.49
N GLY A 158 -19.96 -0.05 -4.65
CA GLY A 158 -19.83 -1.46 -4.98
C GLY A 158 -20.72 -1.78 -6.16
N SER A 159 -20.15 -2.40 -7.17
CA SER A 159 -20.82 -2.96 -8.34
C SER A 159 -22.08 -3.74 -7.93
N GLY A 160 -23.24 -3.15 -8.23
CA GLY A 160 -24.50 -3.88 -8.19
C GLY A 160 -24.43 -5.03 -9.17
N THR A 161 -24.37 -6.26 -8.66
CA THR A 161 -24.78 -7.46 -9.37
C THR A 161 -26.27 -7.36 -9.65
N GLY A 162 -26.63 -6.59 -10.67
CA GLY A 162 -27.95 -6.56 -11.25
C GLY A 162 -28.19 -7.89 -11.96
N ALA A 163 -28.86 -8.82 -11.28
CA ALA A 163 -29.48 -9.97 -11.88
C ALA A 163 -30.49 -9.51 -12.94
N GLY A 164 -30.06 -9.48 -14.21
CA GLY A 164 -30.95 -9.32 -15.35
C GLY A 164 -31.71 -10.61 -15.61
N GLY A 165 -32.92 -10.71 -15.06
CA GLY A 165 -33.89 -11.76 -15.39
C GLY A 165 -34.32 -11.74 -16.87
N PRO A 166 -34.97 -12.80 -17.36
CA PRO A 166 -35.12 -13.06 -18.78
C PRO A 166 -36.09 -12.08 -19.44
N ARG A 167 -35.68 -11.53 -20.60
CA ARG A 167 -36.57 -10.75 -21.47
C ARG A 167 -37.59 -11.70 -22.13
N GLU A 168 -38.84 -11.60 -21.69
CA GLU A 168 -39.99 -12.12 -22.43
C GLU A 168 -40.11 -11.39 -23.77
N ARG A 169 -40.12 -12.18 -24.85
CA ARG A 169 -40.45 -11.72 -26.20
C ARG A 169 -41.96 -11.58 -26.28
N GLY A 170 -42.46 -10.35 -26.25
CA GLY A 170 -43.83 -10.00 -26.62
C GLY A 170 -43.91 -9.79 -28.13
N THR A 171 -44.53 -10.76 -28.81
CA THR A 171 -45.11 -10.65 -30.14
C THR A 171 -46.25 -9.63 -30.15
N GLN A 172 -46.20 -8.66 -31.08
CA GLN A 172 -47.32 -8.20 -31.91
C GLN A 172 -46.80 -7.24 -32.98
#